data_AF-A0A7C6LCI7-F1
#
_entry.id   AF-A0A7C6LCI7-F1
#
_cell.length_a   1.000
_cell.length_b   1.000
_cell.length_c   1.000
_cell.angle_alpha   90.00
_cell.angle_beta   90.00
_cell.angle_gamma   90.00
#
_symmetry.space_group_name_H-M   'P 1'
#
loop_
_entity.id
_entity.type
_entity.pdbx_description
1 polymer ?
#
loop_
_entity_poly.entity_id
_entity_poly.type
_entity_poly.pdbx_seq_one_letter_code
_entity_poly.pdbx_strand_id
1 'polypeptide(L)'
;VFAESEVISHVSQGIPKEQILAGICDAVASRVAALAERTGLEWPVVFTGGVARNQGVAQALSRRLGDELVIPEDPQITAALGAALFAAEKLSRG
;
A
#
# COMPACT_ATOMS: atom_id res chain seq x y z
N VAL A 1 -6.83 19.12 2.60
CA VAL A 1 -6.11 18.65 3.82
C VAL A 1 -4.63 18.98 3.64
N PHE A 2 -3.89 19.36 4.69
CA PHE A 2 -2.57 20.02 4.64
C PHE A 2 -1.54 19.49 3.61
N ALA A 3 -1.48 18.16 3.38
CA ALA A 3 -0.54 17.55 2.43
C ALA A 3 -0.68 18.08 0.98
N GLU A 4 -1.89 18.39 0.53
CA GLU A 4 -2.12 18.96 -0.80
C GLU A 4 -1.51 20.36 -0.92
N SER A 5 -1.69 21.20 0.11
CA SER A 5 -1.12 22.54 0.16
C SER A 5 0.41 22.52 0.24
N GLU A 6 1.00 21.55 0.95
CA GLU A 6 2.45 21.35 1.00
C GLU A 6 3.01 20.95 -0.37
N VAL A 7 2.33 20.05 -1.10
CA VAL A 7 2.73 19.69 -2.47
C VAL A 7 2.70 20.91 -3.39
N ILE A 8 1.63 21.72 -3.34
CA ILE A 8 1.54 22.97 -4.12
C ILE A 8 2.68 23.93 -3.76
N SER A 9 2.97 24.08 -2.47
CA SER A 9 4.07 24.92 -1.97
C SER A 9 5.42 24.45 -2.52
N HIS A 10 5.74 23.16 -2.42
CA HIS A 10 6.99 22.58 -2.92
C HIS A 10 7.14 22.69 -4.44
N VAL A 11 6.04 22.54 -5.18
CA VAL A 11 6.04 22.80 -6.63
C VAL A 11 6.38 24.27 -6.91
N SER A 12 5.78 25.22 -6.18
CA SER A 12 6.05 26.66 -6.36
C SER A 12 7.49 27.05 -6.00
N GLN A 13 8.12 26.32 -5.07
CA GLN A 13 9.52 26.48 -4.67
C GLN A 13 10.50 25.85 -5.66
N GLY A 14 10.02 25.17 -6.71
CA GLY A 14 10.87 24.52 -7.70
C GLY A 14 11.54 23.24 -7.21
N ILE A 15 11.02 22.60 -6.15
CA ILE A 15 11.54 21.30 -5.70
C ILE A 15 11.37 20.27 -6.83
N PRO A 16 12.39 19.43 -7.12
CA PRO A 16 12.28 18.40 -8.14
C PRO A 16 11.07 17.49 -7.90
N LYS A 17 10.34 17.17 -8.98
CA LYS A 17 9.11 16.38 -8.91
C LYS A 17 9.34 15.01 -8.29
N GLU A 18 10.50 14.42 -8.54
CA GLU A 18 10.91 13.12 -8.04
C GLU A 18 11.01 13.13 -6.50
N GLN A 19 11.50 14.23 -5.92
CA GLN A 19 11.57 14.40 -4.46
C GLN A 19 10.19 14.57 -3.83
N ILE A 20 9.32 15.34 -4.47
CA ILE A 20 7.93 15.53 -4.02
C ILE A 20 7.18 14.19 -4.06
N LEU A 21 7.29 13.45 -5.17
CA LEU A 21 6.66 12.13 -5.33
C LEU A 21 7.18 11.11 -4.32
N ALA A 22 8.49 11.09 -4.05
CA ALA A 22 9.08 10.23 -3.03
C ALA A 22 8.49 10.55 -1.64
N GLY A 23 8.40 11.83 -1.28
CA GLY A 23 7.81 12.27 -0.02
C GLY A 23 6.33 11.86 0.12
N ILE A 24 5.54 11.94 -0.95
CA ILE A 24 4.15 11.46 -0.95
C ILE A 24 4.09 9.94 -0.71
N CYS A 25 4.95 9.16 -1.38
CA CYS A 25 5.00 7.71 -1.21
C CYS A 25 5.39 7.34 0.23
N ASP A 26 6.40 8.02 0.79
CA ASP A 26 6.85 7.80 2.16
C ASP A 26 5.78 8.20 3.18
N ALA A 27 5.02 9.27 2.94
CA ALA A 27 3.91 9.67 3.82
C ALA A 27 2.80 8.62 3.87
N VAL A 28 2.42 8.05 2.71
CA VAL A 28 1.45 6.96 2.63
C VAL A 28 1.98 5.71 3.33
N ALA A 29 3.20 5.28 3.00
CA ALA A 29 3.83 4.12 3.62
C ALA A 29 3.96 4.27 5.14
N SER A 30 4.28 5.48 5.61
CA SER A 30 4.41 5.78 7.04
C SER A 30 3.12 5.55 7.80
N ARG A 31 2.03 6.08 7.27
CA ARG A 31 0.71 5.92 7.88
C ARG A 31 0.29 4.46 7.91
N VAL A 32 0.51 3.73 6.82
CA VAL A 32 0.13 2.31 6.72
C VAL A 32 0.96 1.46 7.68
N ALA A 33 2.28 1.66 7.72
CA ALA A 33 3.17 0.93 8.62
C ALA A 33 2.79 1.13 10.10
N ALA A 34 2.54 2.38 10.51
CA ALA A 34 2.14 2.68 11.89
C ALA A 34 0.79 2.04 12.29
N LEU A 35 -0.13 1.87 11.33
CA LEU A 35 -1.38 1.15 11.57
C LEU A 35 -1.14 -0.37 11.69
N ALA A 36 -0.28 -0.92 10.83
CA ALA A 36 0.02 -2.34 10.79
C ALA A 36 0.82 -2.81 12.02
N GLU A 37 1.80 -2.03 12.48
CA GLU A 37 2.59 -2.36 13.69
C GLU A 37 1.69 -2.46 14.95
N ARG A 38 0.64 -1.64 15.03
CA ARG A 38 -0.32 -1.66 16.15
C ARG A 38 -1.16 -2.92 16.20
N THR A 39 -1.23 -3.72 15.14
CA THR A 39 -2.01 -4.97 15.12
C THR A 39 -1.21 -6.17 15.61
N GLY A 40 0.07 -6.02 15.98
CA GLY A 40 0.95 -7.14 16.31
C GLY A 40 1.34 -7.91 15.05
N LEU A 41 2.02 -7.23 14.13
CA LEU A 41 2.37 -7.75 12.81
C LEU A 41 3.13 -9.09 12.89
N GLU A 42 2.65 -10.10 12.15
CA GLU A 42 3.30 -11.40 12.02
C GLU A 42 3.65 -11.67 10.55
N TRP A 43 4.78 -12.35 10.32
CA TRP A 43 5.25 -12.69 8.99
C TRP A 43 4.72 -14.07 8.53
N PRO A 44 4.44 -14.26 7.23
CA PRO A 44 4.65 -13.30 6.13
C PRO A 44 3.57 -12.22 6.03
N VAL A 45 3.96 -11.00 5.67
CA VAL A 45 3.05 -9.86 5.45
C VAL A 45 2.77 -9.70 3.96
N VAL A 46 1.49 -9.60 3.59
CA VAL A 46 1.05 -9.43 2.21
C VAL A 46 0.47 -8.04 2.00
N PHE A 47 0.91 -7.33 0.97
CA PHE A 47 0.33 -6.04 0.57
C PHE A 47 -0.55 -6.18 -0.67
N THR A 48 -1.85 -5.92 -0.51
CA THR A 48 -2.87 -6.05 -1.57
C THR A 48 -3.65 -4.75 -1.79
N GLY A 49 -4.57 -4.76 -2.75
CA GLY A 49 -5.35 -3.59 -3.18
C GLY A 49 -4.68 -2.82 -4.31
N GLY A 50 -5.39 -1.82 -4.87
CA GLY A 50 -4.91 -1.10 -6.05
C GLY A 50 -3.59 -0.33 -5.83
N VAL A 51 -3.37 0.19 -4.61
CA VAL A 51 -2.15 0.94 -4.26
C VAL A 51 -0.91 0.04 -4.26
N ALA A 52 -1.05 -1.27 -4.08
CA ALA A 52 0.08 -2.20 -4.15
C ALA A 52 0.71 -2.28 -5.56
N ARG A 53 0.03 -1.80 -6.61
CA ARG A 53 0.62 -1.64 -7.95
C ARG A 53 1.51 -0.40 -8.08
N ASN A 54 1.42 0.55 -7.15
CA ASN A 54 2.30 1.70 -7.11
C ASN A 54 3.64 1.29 -6.51
N GLN A 55 4.65 1.11 -7.37
CA GLN A 55 5.99 0.69 -6.98
C GLN A 55 6.63 1.63 -5.96
N GLY A 56 6.38 2.95 -6.04
CA GLY A 56 6.92 3.92 -5.09
C GLY A 56 6.40 3.70 -3.67
N VAL A 57 5.09 3.46 -3.54
CA VAL A 57 4.47 3.14 -2.23
C VAL A 57 4.89 1.76 -1.75
N ALA A 58 4.88 0.76 -2.63
CA ALA A 58 5.30 -0.61 -2.30
C ALA A 58 6.74 -0.66 -1.77
N GLN A 59 7.68 0.01 -2.46
CA GLN A 59 9.06 0.10 -2.01
C GLN A 59 9.21 0.89 -0.72
N ALA A 60 8.53 2.03 -0.58
CA ALA A 60 8.55 2.82 0.65
C ALA A 60 7.99 2.04 1.85
N LEU A 61 6.95 1.23 1.63
CA LEU A 61 6.35 0.39 2.66
C LEU A 61 7.26 -0.79 3.02
N SER A 62 7.85 -1.45 2.02
CA SER A 62 8.83 -2.54 2.22
C SER A 62 10.02 -2.06 3.06
N ARG A 63 10.62 -0.90 2.72
CA ARG A 63 11.73 -0.32 3.49
C ARG A 63 11.36 -0.03 4.96
N ARG A 64 10.09 0.25 5.24
CA ARG A 64 9.61 0.59 6.59
C ARG A 64 9.28 -0.64 7.43
N LEU A 65 8.60 -1.62 6.85
CA LEU A 65 8.16 -2.82 7.56
C LEU A 65 9.24 -3.91 7.59
N GLY A 66 10.16 -3.92 6.63
CA GLY A 66 11.16 -4.98 6.41
C GLY A 66 11.04 -5.56 5.00
N ASP A 67 12.16 -6.01 4.42
CA ASP A 67 12.33 -6.42 3.01
C ASP A 67 11.63 -7.75 2.61
N GLU A 68 10.62 -8.19 3.36
CA GLU A 68 9.90 -9.46 3.12
C GLU A 68 8.44 -9.26 2.69
N LEU A 69 8.05 -8.04 2.30
CA LEU A 69 6.67 -7.74 1.92
C LEU A 69 6.28 -8.51 0.64
N VAL A 70 5.30 -9.40 0.76
CA VAL A 70 4.79 -10.17 -0.38
C VAL A 70 3.74 -9.36 -1.13
N ILE A 71 3.90 -9.25 -2.44
CA ILE A 71 2.91 -8.63 -3.33
C ILE A 71 2.48 -9.68 -4.37
N PRO A 72 1.20 -10.08 -4.41
CA PRO A 72 0.71 -11.04 -5.40
C PRO A 72 0.74 -10.42 -6.81
N GLU A 73 0.69 -11.26 -7.84
CA GLU A 73 0.74 -10.84 -9.25
C GLU A 73 -0.38 -9.83 -9.60
N ASP A 74 -1.59 -10.07 -9.13
CA ASP A 74 -2.70 -9.12 -9.23
C ASP A 74 -3.24 -8.76 -7.83
N PRO A 75 -2.66 -7.73 -7.18
CA PRO A 75 -3.07 -7.34 -5.85
C PRO A 75 -4.43 -6.64 -5.85
N GLN A 76 -4.91 -6.12 -6.99
CA GLN A 76 -6.13 -5.33 -7.05
C GLN A 76 -7.39 -6.21 -6.96
N ILE A 77 -7.32 -7.45 -7.44
CA ILE A 77 -8.48 -8.36 -7.51
C ILE A 77 -8.63 -9.29 -6.31
N THR A 78 -7.70 -9.29 -5.34
CA THR A 78 -7.67 -10.28 -4.24
C THR A 78 -8.99 -10.35 -3.47
N ALA A 79 -9.65 -9.20 -3.25
CA ALA A 79 -10.96 -9.14 -2.60
C ALA A 79 -12.07 -9.80 -3.44
N ALA A 80 -12.08 -9.56 -4.75
CA ALA A 80 -13.05 -10.18 -5.66
C ALA A 80 -12.82 -11.70 -5.78
N LEU A 81 -11.55 -12.13 -5.83
CA LEU A 81 -11.18 -13.54 -5.81
C LEU A 81 -11.66 -14.21 -4.52
N GLY A 82 -11.44 -13.58 -3.36
CA GLY A 82 -11.94 -14.08 -2.07
C GLY A 82 -13.46 -14.24 -2.06
N ALA A 83 -14.21 -13.26 -2.58
CA ALA A 83 -15.66 -13.35 -2.71
C ALA A 83 -16.11 -14.52 -3.61
N ALA A 84 -15.42 -14.74 -4.74
CA ALA A 84 -15.71 -15.86 -5.64
C ALA A 84 -15.45 -17.22 -4.98
N LEU A 85 -14.36 -17.35 -4.21
CA LEU A 85 -14.03 -18.57 -3.46
C LEU A 85 -15.08 -18.88 -2.39
N PHE A 86 -15.53 -17.87 -1.63
CA PHE A 86 -16.60 -18.04 -0.65
C PHE A 86 -17.92 -18.50 -1.29
N ALA A 87 -18.26 -17.97 -2.47
CA ALA A 87 -19.45 -18.40 -3.20
C ALA A 87 -19.33 -19.87 -3.66
N ALA A 88 -18.17 -20.27 -4.19
CA ALA A 88 -17.91 -21.65 -4.62
C ALA A 88 -17.94 -22.65 -3.44
N GLU A 89 -17.36 -22.28 -2.29
CA GLU A 89 -17.42 -23.10 -1.07
C GLU A 89 -18.87 -23.29 -0.60
N LYS A 90 -19.67 -22.23 -0.63
CA LYS A 90 -21.09 -22.29 -0.24
C LYS A 90 -21.91 -23.21 -1.15
N LEU A 91 -21.62 -23.24 -2.45
CA LEU A 91 -22.29 -24.10 -3.42
C LEU A 91 -21.87 -25.57 -3.31
N SER A 92 -20.64 -25.86 -2.90
CA SER A 92 -20.14 -27.24 -2.75
C SER A 92 -20.55 -27.91 -1.43
N ARG A 93 -21.00 -27.13 -0.44
CA ARG A 93 -21.50 -27.63 0.86
C ARG A 93 -23.02 -27.77 0.94
N GLY A 94 -23.76 -27.37 -0.10
CA GLY A 94 -25.21 -27.55 -0.24
C GLY A 94 -25.55 -28.66 -1.20
#